data_AF-A0A7C2YXD4-F1
#
_entry.id   AF-A0A7C2YXD4-F1
#
_cell.length_a   1.000
_cell.length_b   1.000
_cell.length_c   1.000
_cell.angle_alpha   90.00
_cell.angle_beta   90.00
_cell.angle_gamma   90.00
#
_symmetry.space_group_name_H-M   'P 1'
#
loop_
_entity.id
_entity.type
_entity.pdbx_description
1 polymer ?
#
loop_
_entity_poly.entity_id
_entity_poly.type
_entity_poly.pdbx_seq_one_letter_code
_entity_poly.pdbx_strand_id
1 'polypeptide(L)'
;MNSVFAERGLFDLLRYAVYDADDRWQLAFEFPTLPNAWNGPQGFSHPILYLYFDVGPGGSTAAHEEGKAAQVAFSPDRPWDYFVKVAGWPAYGRHLWTATGEGPFLVEVASDPRRGRIIVTVPKDLIPEIRGGHYVLVGSQDGYGPNHLRPIGATAGEWTGGGCPDPMWAPQIYDYLSPQGISQEALLAGYDRAGHRYAVLLPVEVEF
;
A
#
# COMPACT_ATOMS: atom_id res chain seq x y z
N MET A 1 3.36 18.44 -14.42
CA MET A 1 3.24 16.99 -14.24
C MET A 1 3.22 16.32 -15.61
N ASN A 2 3.95 15.21 -15.77
CA ASN A 2 4.08 14.48 -17.03
C ASN A 2 2.72 13.90 -17.50
N SER A 3 2.50 13.80 -18.82
CA SER A 3 1.21 13.36 -19.39
C SER A 3 0.85 11.92 -19.06
N VAL A 4 1.83 11.07 -18.72
CA VAL A 4 1.57 9.72 -18.22
C VAL A 4 0.78 9.69 -16.91
N PHE A 5 0.66 10.82 -16.20
CA PHE A 5 -0.18 10.97 -15.00
C PHE A 5 -1.47 11.78 -15.26
N ALA A 6 -1.80 12.08 -16.51
CA ALA A 6 -2.94 12.93 -16.85
C ALA A 6 -4.30 12.23 -16.61
N GLU A 7 -4.30 10.90 -16.60
CA GLU A 7 -5.51 10.12 -16.31
C GLU A 7 -5.89 10.25 -14.84
N ARG A 8 -7.18 10.46 -14.56
CA ARG A 8 -7.68 10.65 -13.19
C ARG A 8 -7.93 9.30 -12.53
N GLY A 9 -7.69 9.22 -11.22
CA GLY A 9 -7.97 8.02 -10.43
C GLY A 9 -6.87 6.96 -10.46
N LEU A 10 -5.67 7.26 -10.97
CA LEU A 10 -4.53 6.31 -11.04
C LEU A 10 -4.14 5.67 -9.71
N PHE A 11 -4.46 6.34 -8.59
CA PHE A 11 -4.11 5.93 -7.23
C PHE A 11 -5.33 5.88 -6.31
N ASP A 12 -6.55 6.03 -6.84
CA ASP A 12 -7.81 6.08 -6.09
C ASP A 12 -8.36 4.67 -5.91
N LEU A 13 -8.28 4.14 -4.69
CA LEU A 13 -8.75 2.80 -4.37
C LEU A 13 -10.27 2.82 -4.16
N LEU A 14 -11.01 2.28 -5.12
CA LEU A 14 -12.48 2.20 -5.03
C LEU A 14 -12.95 1.07 -4.13
N ARG A 15 -12.25 -0.08 -4.18
CA ARG A 15 -12.65 -1.27 -3.45
C ARG A 15 -11.46 -2.15 -3.13
N TYR A 16 -11.49 -2.66 -1.91
CA TYR A 16 -10.68 -3.77 -1.44
C TYR A 16 -11.60 -4.94 -1.08
N ALA A 17 -11.29 -6.15 -1.57
CA ALA A 17 -12.05 -7.35 -1.25
C ALA A 17 -11.12 -8.54 -1.02
N VAL A 18 -11.44 -9.35 -0.03
CA VAL A 18 -10.73 -10.58 0.33
C VAL A 18 -11.64 -11.76 0.03
N TYR A 19 -11.08 -12.78 -0.63
CA TYR A 19 -11.79 -14.02 -0.93
C TYR A 19 -11.01 -15.20 -0.37
N ASP A 20 -11.73 -16.09 0.32
CA ASP A 20 -11.27 -17.43 0.66
C ASP A 20 -11.34 -18.31 -0.60
N ALA A 21 -10.18 -18.74 -1.11
CA ALA A 21 -10.07 -19.53 -2.33
C ALA A 21 -9.23 -20.78 -2.07
N ASP A 22 -9.84 -21.79 -1.46
CA ASP A 22 -9.24 -23.09 -1.14
C ASP A 22 -7.96 -22.98 -0.29
N ASP A 23 -6.78 -23.22 -0.87
CA ASP A 23 -5.46 -23.14 -0.23
C ASP A 23 -4.82 -21.75 -0.33
N ARG A 24 -5.56 -20.76 -0.85
CA ARG A 24 -5.10 -19.40 -1.08
C ARG A 24 -6.08 -18.36 -0.53
N TRP A 25 -5.55 -17.18 -0.23
CA TRP A 25 -6.31 -15.94 -0.14
C TRP A 25 -6.18 -15.17 -1.45
N GLN A 26 -7.28 -14.65 -1.97
CA GLN A 26 -7.26 -13.71 -3.10
C GLN A 26 -7.66 -12.31 -2.64
N LEU A 27 -6.77 -11.35 -2.86
CA LEU A 27 -6.95 -9.95 -2.50
C LEU A 27 -7.17 -9.14 -3.77
N ALA A 28 -8.32 -8.52 -3.90
CA ALA A 28 -8.69 -7.73 -5.07
C ALA A 28 -8.74 -6.25 -4.75
N PHE A 29 -8.11 -5.46 -5.61
CA PHE A 29 -8.06 -4.00 -5.55
C PHE A 29 -8.65 -3.46 -6.84
N GLU A 30 -9.63 -2.57 -6.73
CA GLU A 30 -10.29 -1.94 -7.87
C GLU A 30 -9.97 -0.44 -7.91
N PHE A 31 -9.57 0.02 -9.09
CA PHE A 31 -9.24 1.41 -9.40
C PHE A 31 -10.15 1.89 -10.54
N PRO A 32 -10.43 3.20 -10.67
CA PRO A 32 -11.16 3.75 -11.81
C PRO A 32 -10.45 3.46 -13.14
N THR A 33 -9.12 3.43 -13.10
CA THR A 33 -8.26 3.14 -14.24
C THR A 33 -6.95 2.51 -13.79
N LEU A 34 -6.35 1.72 -14.67
CA LEU A 34 -5.10 1.02 -14.41
C LEU A 34 -4.24 0.90 -15.68
N PRO A 35 -3.72 2.02 -16.22
CA PRO A 35 -2.95 2.00 -17.45
C PRO A 35 -1.57 1.36 -17.25
N ASN A 36 -0.95 1.01 -18.37
CA ASN A 36 0.38 0.40 -18.40
C ASN A 36 1.36 1.14 -19.33
N ALA A 37 1.50 2.46 -19.14
CA ALA A 37 2.28 3.32 -20.02
C ALA A 37 3.77 2.94 -20.14
N TRP A 38 4.34 2.27 -19.14
CA TRP A 38 5.74 1.84 -19.14
C TRP A 38 5.91 0.31 -19.38
N ASN A 39 4.87 -0.39 -19.85
CA ASN A 39 4.90 -1.83 -20.11
C ASN A 39 5.38 -2.67 -18.91
N GLY A 40 4.86 -2.35 -17.72
CA GLY A 40 5.03 -3.14 -16.51
C GLY A 40 4.58 -4.58 -16.71
N PRO A 41 5.40 -5.58 -16.36
CA PRO A 41 5.14 -6.99 -16.65
C PRO A 41 3.92 -7.54 -15.90
N GLN A 42 3.47 -6.92 -14.80
CA GLN A 42 2.23 -7.28 -14.11
C GLN A 42 0.98 -6.64 -14.74
N GLY A 43 1.12 -5.94 -15.86
CA GLY A 43 0.00 -5.36 -16.61
C GLY A 43 -0.42 -3.96 -16.17
N PHE A 44 0.27 -3.35 -15.19
CA PHE A 44 0.03 -1.98 -14.74
C PHE A 44 1.34 -1.25 -14.44
N SER A 45 1.26 0.09 -14.42
CA SER A 45 2.43 0.96 -14.34
C SER A 45 2.50 1.82 -13.08
N HIS A 46 1.36 2.30 -12.59
CA HIS A 46 1.32 3.47 -11.70
C HIS A 46 1.22 3.16 -10.21
N PRO A 47 0.24 2.39 -9.71
CA PRO A 47 0.14 2.17 -8.28
C PRO A 47 1.27 1.27 -7.75
N ILE A 48 1.70 1.53 -6.53
CA ILE A 48 2.43 0.58 -5.68
C ILE A 48 1.60 0.40 -4.40
N LEU A 49 1.29 -0.84 -4.01
CA LEU A 49 0.45 -1.12 -2.86
C LEU A 49 1.29 -1.60 -1.69
N TYR A 50 0.94 -1.14 -0.50
CA TYR A 50 1.48 -1.62 0.76
C TYR A 50 0.33 -2.17 1.59
N LEU A 51 0.40 -3.45 1.93
CA LEU A 51 -0.59 -4.13 2.75
C LEU A 51 0.09 -4.54 4.05
N TYR A 52 -0.47 -4.16 5.17
CA TYR A 52 -0.05 -4.66 6.48
C TYR A 52 -1.22 -5.38 7.13
N PHE A 53 -0.97 -6.56 7.68
CA PHE A 53 -1.99 -7.44 8.24
C PHE A 53 -1.71 -7.66 9.72
N ASP A 54 -2.64 -7.25 10.57
CA ASP A 54 -2.74 -7.56 12.00
C ASP A 54 -3.77 -8.69 12.14
N VAL A 55 -3.29 -9.92 12.19
CA VAL A 55 -4.09 -11.16 12.11
C VAL A 55 -3.69 -12.16 13.20
N GLY A 56 -2.84 -11.73 14.13
CA GLY A 56 -2.33 -12.51 15.23
C GLY A 56 -1.86 -11.62 16.39
N PRO A 57 -1.47 -12.24 17.52
CA PRO A 57 -0.97 -11.48 18.66
C PRO A 57 0.46 -10.98 18.43
N GLY A 58 0.70 -9.71 18.73
CA GLY A 58 2.03 -9.10 18.66
C GLY A 58 2.23 -8.36 17.34
N GLY A 59 3.44 -8.40 16.78
CA GLY A 59 3.77 -7.71 15.54
C GLY A 59 4.57 -6.42 15.72
N SER A 60 4.53 -5.56 14.71
CA SER A 60 5.28 -4.29 14.67
C SER A 60 4.36 -3.09 14.50
N THR A 61 4.76 -1.95 15.07
CA THR A 61 4.10 -0.65 14.88
C THR A 61 4.88 0.27 13.94
N ALA A 62 6.13 -0.08 13.62
CA ALA A 62 6.94 0.59 12.62
C ALA A 62 6.69 0.00 11.25
N ALA A 63 6.76 0.81 10.19
CA ALA A 63 6.77 0.31 8.82
C ALA A 63 7.98 -0.61 8.59
N HIS A 64 7.76 -1.66 7.80
CA HIS A 64 8.84 -2.50 7.32
C HIS A 64 9.82 -1.67 6.46
N GLU A 65 11.09 -2.04 6.41
CA GLU A 65 12.14 -1.34 5.65
C GLU A 65 11.72 -1.07 4.20
N GLU A 66 11.07 -2.04 3.55
CA GLU A 66 10.58 -1.93 2.16
C GLU A 66 9.33 -1.04 1.98
N GLY A 67 8.67 -0.65 3.07
CA GLY A 67 7.52 0.26 3.09
C GLY A 67 7.80 1.59 3.78
N LYS A 68 9.00 1.80 4.35
CA LYS A 68 9.31 2.99 5.18
C LYS A 68 9.19 4.31 4.45
N ALA A 69 9.38 4.31 3.13
CA ALA A 69 9.25 5.50 2.29
C ALA A 69 7.84 6.10 2.36
N ALA A 70 6.81 5.32 2.74
CA ALA A 70 5.46 5.80 2.95
C ALA A 70 5.33 6.81 4.10
N GLN A 71 6.30 6.84 5.04
CA GLN A 71 6.31 7.75 6.19
C GLN A 71 5.05 7.67 7.05
N VAL A 72 4.70 6.44 7.45
CA VAL A 72 3.57 6.13 8.33
C VAL A 72 4.01 5.22 9.47
N ALA A 73 3.23 5.22 10.55
CA ALA A 73 3.30 4.27 11.64
C ALA A 73 1.93 3.58 11.82
N PHE A 74 1.90 2.52 12.61
CA PHE A 74 0.70 1.71 12.86
C PHE A 74 0.29 1.78 14.33
N SER A 75 -1.00 1.60 14.59
CA SER A 75 -1.54 1.69 15.93
C SER A 75 -0.85 0.71 16.90
N PRO A 76 -0.45 1.15 18.11
CA PRO A 76 0.06 0.25 19.14
C PRO A 76 -0.92 -0.84 19.56
N ASP A 77 -2.22 -0.59 19.42
CA ASP A 77 -3.27 -1.55 19.77
C ASP A 77 -3.52 -2.57 18.67
N ARG A 78 -3.02 -2.32 17.44
CA ARG A 78 -3.22 -3.16 16.25
C ARG A 78 -1.89 -3.32 15.48
N PRO A 79 -0.84 -3.91 16.09
CA PRO A 79 0.44 -4.08 15.43
C PRO A 79 0.33 -5.10 14.29
N TRP A 80 1.08 -4.93 13.21
CA TRP A 80 0.98 -5.83 12.05
C TRP A 80 1.94 -7.02 12.18
N ASP A 81 1.51 -8.18 11.68
CA ASP A 81 2.24 -9.45 11.62
C ASP A 81 2.88 -9.70 10.25
N TYR A 82 2.22 -9.27 9.17
CA TYR A 82 2.69 -9.46 7.80
C TYR A 82 2.66 -8.16 7.01
N PHE A 83 3.63 -8.00 6.12
CA PHE A 83 3.73 -6.89 5.19
C PHE A 83 3.85 -7.41 3.76
N VAL A 84 2.98 -6.94 2.85
CA VAL A 84 3.03 -7.26 1.42
C VAL A 84 3.20 -6.00 0.61
N LYS A 85 4.19 -6.01 -0.29
CA LYS A 85 4.45 -4.94 -1.26
C LYS A 85 4.11 -5.41 -2.66
N VAL A 86 3.26 -4.67 -3.37
CA VAL A 86 2.76 -5.04 -4.71
C VAL A 86 3.08 -3.92 -5.69
N ALA A 87 3.65 -4.29 -6.84
CA ALA A 87 4.12 -3.33 -7.84
C ALA A 87 3.99 -3.93 -9.25
N GLY A 88 4.04 -3.08 -10.27
CA GLY A 88 3.96 -3.46 -11.68
C GLY A 88 5.14 -4.31 -12.16
N TRP A 89 6.27 -4.25 -11.44
CA TRP A 89 7.50 -5.00 -11.71
C TRP A 89 7.83 -5.93 -10.53
N PRO A 90 8.16 -7.21 -10.79
CA PRO A 90 8.58 -8.16 -9.75
C PRO A 90 9.78 -7.71 -8.92
N ALA A 91 10.68 -6.88 -9.45
CA ALA A 91 11.80 -6.36 -8.67
C ALA A 91 11.36 -5.33 -7.60
N TYR A 92 10.19 -4.72 -7.77
CA TYR A 92 9.71 -3.63 -6.92
C TYR A 92 8.65 -4.10 -5.90
N GLY A 93 8.09 -5.30 -6.08
CA GLY A 93 7.01 -5.84 -5.27
C GLY A 93 6.79 -7.32 -5.55
N ARG A 94 5.62 -7.87 -5.22
CA ARG A 94 5.34 -9.31 -5.10
C ARG A 94 6.05 -9.97 -3.93
N HIS A 95 6.36 -9.18 -2.92
CA HIS A 95 7.12 -9.62 -1.77
C HIS A 95 6.26 -9.55 -0.51
N LEU A 96 6.37 -10.58 0.31
CA LEU A 96 5.75 -10.70 1.62
C LEU A 96 6.86 -10.87 2.66
N TRP A 97 6.73 -10.18 3.78
CA TRP A 97 7.58 -10.33 4.96
C TRP A 97 6.75 -10.50 6.21
N THR A 98 7.33 -11.15 7.21
CA THR A 98 6.78 -11.18 8.57
C THR A 98 7.33 -10.00 9.39
N ALA A 99 6.63 -9.64 10.47
CA ALA A 99 7.10 -8.63 11.42
C ALA A 99 8.38 -9.02 12.14
N THR A 100 8.69 -10.32 12.20
CA THR A 100 9.96 -10.84 12.74
C THR A 100 11.14 -10.72 11.75
N GLY A 101 10.88 -10.28 10.51
CA GLY A 101 11.89 -10.03 9.49
C GLY A 101 12.15 -11.21 8.53
N GLU A 102 11.29 -12.24 8.53
CA GLU A 102 11.39 -13.34 7.57
C GLU A 102 10.88 -12.89 6.19
N GLY A 103 11.49 -13.44 5.13
CA GLY A 103 11.18 -13.10 3.73
C GLY A 103 12.39 -12.55 2.95
N PRO A 104 12.17 -12.03 1.72
CA PRO A 104 10.89 -11.95 1.05
C PRO A 104 10.37 -13.32 0.60
N PHE A 105 9.14 -13.64 0.96
CA PHE A 105 8.37 -14.68 0.28
C PHE A 105 7.70 -14.10 -0.96
N LEU A 106 7.46 -14.93 -1.97
CA LEU A 106 6.82 -14.50 -3.20
C LEU A 106 5.30 -14.68 -3.13
N VAL A 107 4.58 -13.64 -3.54
CA VAL A 107 3.13 -13.72 -3.82
C VAL A 107 2.88 -13.64 -5.33
N GLU A 108 1.76 -14.20 -5.76
CA GLU A 108 1.32 -14.07 -7.15
C GLU A 108 0.58 -12.75 -7.30
N VAL A 109 0.83 -12.06 -8.41
CA VAL A 109 0.13 -10.84 -8.78
C VAL A 109 -0.36 -11.01 -10.20
N ALA A 110 -1.61 -10.64 -10.42
CA ALA A 110 -2.25 -10.55 -11.71
C ALA A 110 -3.00 -9.23 -11.81
N SER A 111 -3.35 -8.81 -13.02
CA SER A 111 -4.20 -7.65 -13.22
C SER A 111 -5.21 -7.86 -14.35
N ASP A 112 -6.31 -7.12 -14.27
CA ASP A 112 -7.25 -6.90 -15.37
C ASP A 112 -7.34 -5.38 -15.60
N PRO A 113 -6.43 -4.80 -16.40
CA PRO A 113 -6.40 -3.36 -16.66
C PRO A 113 -7.69 -2.81 -17.26
N ARG A 114 -8.43 -3.62 -18.03
CA ARG A 114 -9.71 -3.21 -18.63
C ARG A 114 -10.80 -3.01 -17.59
N ARG A 115 -10.70 -3.70 -16.46
CA ARG A 115 -11.59 -3.57 -15.29
C ARG A 115 -10.95 -2.79 -14.14
N GLY A 116 -9.76 -2.20 -14.35
CA GLY A 116 -9.05 -1.47 -13.30
C GLY A 116 -8.67 -2.33 -12.09
N ARG A 117 -8.38 -3.62 -12.27
CA ARG A 117 -8.23 -4.57 -11.15
C ARG A 117 -6.80 -5.07 -10.98
N ILE A 118 -6.32 -5.12 -9.73
CA ILE A 118 -5.13 -5.88 -9.31
C ILE A 118 -5.60 -7.02 -8.41
N ILE A 119 -5.07 -8.22 -8.63
CA ILE A 119 -5.35 -9.42 -7.82
C ILE A 119 -4.03 -9.92 -7.26
N VAL A 120 -3.97 -10.09 -5.95
CA VAL A 120 -2.83 -10.67 -5.23
C VAL A 120 -3.28 -12.00 -4.64
N THR A 121 -2.55 -13.08 -4.94
CA THR A 121 -2.84 -14.40 -4.38
C THR A 121 -1.76 -14.77 -3.37
N VAL A 122 -2.19 -15.07 -2.14
CA VAL A 122 -1.30 -15.43 -1.03
C VAL A 122 -1.60 -16.87 -0.60
N PRO A 123 -0.62 -17.79 -0.60
CA PRO A 123 -0.80 -19.13 -0.04
C PRO A 123 -1.16 -19.09 1.46
N LYS A 124 -2.11 -19.92 1.88
CA LYS A 124 -2.48 -20.05 3.30
C LYS A 124 -1.34 -20.62 4.17
N ASP A 125 -0.40 -21.35 3.57
CA ASP A 125 0.82 -21.78 4.28
C ASP A 125 1.72 -20.60 4.68
N LEU A 126 1.62 -19.44 4.00
CA LEU A 126 2.32 -18.20 4.38
C LEU A 126 1.51 -17.36 5.36
N ILE A 127 0.21 -17.21 5.13
CA ILE A 127 -0.71 -16.50 6.03
C ILE A 127 -1.89 -17.45 6.33
N PRO A 128 -1.84 -18.21 7.42
CA PRO A 128 -2.87 -19.21 7.73
C PRO A 128 -4.27 -18.63 7.97
N GLU A 129 -4.34 -17.46 8.61
CA GLU A 129 -5.56 -16.71 8.86
C GLU A 129 -5.34 -15.28 8.38
N ILE A 130 -6.33 -14.75 7.64
CA ILE A 130 -6.28 -13.40 7.09
C ILE A 130 -7.34 -12.49 7.69
N ARG A 131 -8.32 -13.01 8.45
CA ARG A 131 -9.26 -12.16 9.18
C ARG A 131 -8.53 -11.35 10.23
N GLY A 132 -8.90 -10.07 10.36
CA GLY A 132 -8.26 -9.15 11.28
C GLY A 132 -8.15 -7.73 10.73
N GLY A 133 -7.16 -7.00 11.22
CA GLY A 133 -6.89 -5.62 10.86
C GLY A 133 -6.04 -5.50 9.59
N HIS A 134 -6.53 -4.80 8.58
CA HIS A 134 -5.84 -4.56 7.33
C HIS A 134 -5.52 -3.07 7.14
N TYR A 135 -4.25 -2.76 6.95
CA TYR A 135 -3.83 -1.44 6.47
C TYR A 135 -3.54 -1.52 4.97
N VAL A 136 -4.34 -0.81 4.16
CA VAL A 136 -4.21 -0.82 2.69
C VAL A 136 -3.84 0.57 2.20
N LEU A 137 -2.59 0.73 1.77
CA LEU A 137 -2.03 2.00 1.32
C LEU A 137 -1.73 1.94 -0.17
N VAL A 138 -1.96 3.05 -0.86
CA VAL A 138 -1.63 3.22 -2.28
C VAL A 138 -0.61 4.33 -2.43
N GLY A 139 0.54 3.97 -2.96
CA GLY A 139 1.58 4.88 -3.41
C GLY A 139 1.60 5.02 -4.92
N SER A 140 2.49 5.90 -5.39
CA SER A 140 2.78 6.06 -6.81
C SER A 140 4.16 5.45 -7.09
N GLN A 141 4.23 4.43 -7.94
CA GLN A 141 5.42 3.62 -8.16
C GLN A 141 6.50 4.38 -8.93
N ASP A 142 7.74 4.41 -8.44
CA ASP A 142 8.88 5.04 -9.10
C ASP A 142 10.14 4.19 -8.97
N GLY A 143 10.67 3.67 -10.08
CA GLY A 143 11.90 2.87 -10.07
C GLY A 143 13.15 3.59 -9.56
N TYR A 144 13.12 4.92 -9.44
CA TYR A 144 14.21 5.75 -8.92
C TYR A 144 13.93 6.31 -7.52
N GLY A 145 12.69 6.19 -7.05
CA GLY A 145 12.28 6.68 -5.74
C GLY A 145 12.74 5.78 -4.59
N PRO A 146 12.83 6.31 -3.37
CA PRO A 146 13.15 5.50 -2.19
C PRO A 146 12.14 4.35 -2.05
N ASN A 147 12.65 3.12 -1.93
CA ASN A 147 11.85 1.89 -1.89
C ASN A 147 10.77 1.83 -2.98
N HIS A 148 11.10 2.33 -4.17
CA HIS A 148 10.22 2.35 -5.33
C HIS A 148 8.98 3.25 -5.22
N LEU A 149 8.98 4.23 -4.31
CA LEU A 149 7.89 5.17 -4.08
C LEU A 149 8.24 6.56 -4.64
N ARG A 150 7.34 7.11 -5.44
CA ARG A 150 7.41 8.48 -5.93
C ARG A 150 7.09 9.45 -4.80
N PRO A 151 8.00 10.38 -4.47
CA PRO A 151 7.76 11.35 -3.42
C PRO A 151 6.69 12.37 -3.82
N ILE A 152 6.08 12.95 -2.80
CA ILE A 152 5.13 14.06 -2.84
C ILE A 152 5.84 15.28 -2.25
N GLY A 153 6.14 16.27 -3.10
CA GLY A 153 6.72 17.53 -2.66
C GLY A 153 5.65 18.55 -2.24
N ALA A 154 6.09 19.70 -1.74
CA ALA A 154 5.19 20.84 -1.49
C ALA A 154 4.52 21.32 -2.79
N THR A 155 5.25 21.30 -3.90
CA THR A 155 4.73 21.59 -5.25
C THR A 155 4.94 20.39 -6.15
N ALA A 156 4.02 20.20 -7.10
CA ALA A 156 4.11 19.09 -8.05
C ALA A 156 5.24 19.33 -9.05
N GLY A 157 6.09 18.32 -9.24
CA GLY A 157 7.12 18.33 -10.27
C GLY A 157 6.65 17.75 -11.60
N GLU A 158 7.60 17.48 -12.49
CA GLU A 158 7.32 16.69 -13.69
C GLU A 158 7.01 15.22 -13.31
N TRP A 159 7.82 14.66 -12.41
CA TRP A 159 7.82 13.25 -12.01
C TRP A 159 7.49 13.02 -10.52
N THR A 160 7.09 14.07 -9.79
CA THR A 160 6.78 14.00 -8.35
C THR A 160 5.40 14.55 -8.07
N GLY A 161 4.75 14.01 -7.04
CA GLY A 161 3.49 14.53 -6.52
C GLY A 161 3.68 15.92 -5.90
N GLY A 162 2.57 16.61 -5.64
CA GLY A 162 2.54 17.93 -5.03
C GLY A 162 1.51 18.04 -3.92
N GLY A 163 1.60 19.10 -3.11
CA GLY A 163 0.64 19.38 -2.04
C GLY A 163 1.02 18.84 -0.66
N CYS A 164 2.21 18.26 -0.50
CA CYS A 164 2.69 17.79 0.79
C CYS A 164 3.32 18.95 1.59
N PRO A 165 2.70 19.44 2.68
CA PRO A 165 3.19 20.60 3.41
C PRO A 165 4.47 20.33 4.20
N ASP A 166 4.76 19.06 4.50
CA ASP A 166 5.95 18.65 5.23
C ASP A 166 6.50 17.31 4.70
N PRO A 167 7.25 17.30 3.59
CA PRO A 167 7.71 16.07 2.95
C PRO A 167 8.58 15.17 3.85
N MET A 168 9.13 15.69 4.95
CA MET A 168 9.94 14.91 5.88
C MET A 168 9.10 14.07 6.86
N TRP A 169 7.88 14.53 7.20
CA TRP A 169 7.07 13.92 8.26
C TRP A 169 5.66 13.51 7.82
N ALA A 170 5.10 14.19 6.83
CA ALA A 170 3.80 13.84 6.28
C ALA A 170 3.88 12.56 5.44
N PRO A 171 2.82 11.75 5.42
CA PRO A 171 2.77 10.54 4.60
C PRO A 171 3.07 10.81 3.12
N GLN A 172 3.79 9.88 2.49
CA GLN A 172 4.18 9.92 1.07
C GLN A 172 3.33 8.97 0.22
N ILE A 173 2.11 8.70 0.67
CA ILE A 173 1.11 7.87 -0.02
C ILE A 173 0.04 8.76 -0.64
N TYR A 174 -0.57 8.27 -1.71
CA TYR A 174 -1.57 9.00 -2.48
C TYR A 174 -2.98 8.65 -2.04
N ASP A 175 -3.17 7.46 -1.47
CA ASP A 175 -4.45 7.02 -0.92
C ASP A 175 -4.25 6.01 0.22
N TYR A 176 -5.26 5.90 1.08
CA TYR A 176 -5.30 4.99 2.20
C TYR A 176 -6.73 4.56 2.51
N LEU A 177 -6.97 3.26 2.61
CA LEU A 177 -8.27 2.74 3.03
C LEU A 177 -8.50 3.00 4.53
N SER A 178 -9.12 4.13 4.84
CA SER A 178 -9.45 4.52 6.21
C SER A 178 -10.65 3.70 6.74
N PRO A 179 -10.68 3.38 8.05
CA PRO A 179 -11.82 2.72 8.68
C PRO A 179 -13.11 3.54 8.59
N GLN A 180 -14.24 2.83 8.58
CA GLN A 180 -15.56 3.47 8.54
C GLN A 180 -15.73 4.45 9.71
N GLY A 181 -16.21 5.65 9.40
CA GLY A 181 -16.42 6.71 10.39
C GLY A 181 -15.15 7.47 10.78
N ILE A 182 -13.99 7.08 10.25
CA ILE A 182 -12.71 7.78 10.46
C ILE A 182 -12.31 8.47 9.16
N SER A 183 -12.04 9.78 9.23
CA SER A 183 -11.58 10.54 8.08
C SER A 183 -10.14 10.17 7.73
N GLN A 184 -9.91 9.80 6.47
CA GLN A 184 -8.58 9.60 5.92
C GLN A 184 -7.73 10.86 6.04
N GLU A 185 -8.29 12.03 5.73
CA GLU A 185 -7.58 13.32 5.86
C GLU A 185 -7.10 13.54 7.30
N ALA A 186 -7.97 13.27 8.29
CA ALA A 186 -7.61 13.45 9.69
C ALA A 186 -6.51 12.49 10.14
N LEU A 187 -6.54 11.22 9.69
CA LEU A 187 -5.46 10.25 9.97
C LEU A 187 -4.15 10.69 9.34
N LEU A 188 -4.16 11.01 8.04
CA LEU A 188 -2.93 11.37 7.31
C LEU A 188 -2.35 12.71 7.75
N ALA A 189 -3.16 13.64 8.28
CA ALA A 189 -2.70 14.87 8.90
C ALA A 189 -2.14 14.68 10.31
N GLY A 190 -2.26 13.48 10.91
CA GLY A 190 -1.89 13.19 12.30
C GLY A 190 -0.39 13.07 12.60
N TYR A 191 0.50 13.50 11.71
CA TYR A 191 1.94 13.51 11.95
C TYR A 191 2.35 14.70 12.84
N ASP A 192 3.46 14.56 13.57
CA ASP A 192 4.01 15.61 14.44
C ASP A 192 5.46 15.92 14.07
N ARG A 193 5.64 17.03 13.36
CA ARG A 193 6.96 17.57 12.99
C ARG A 193 7.83 17.89 14.20
N ALA A 194 7.26 18.53 15.23
CA ALA A 194 8.05 18.99 16.38
C ALA A 194 8.52 17.80 17.23
N GLY A 195 7.66 16.78 17.33
CA GLY A 195 7.94 15.55 18.04
C GLY A 195 8.59 14.45 17.20
N HIS A 196 8.90 14.69 15.93
CA HIS A 196 9.51 13.72 15.00
C HIS A 196 8.71 12.41 14.88
N ARG A 197 7.39 12.49 14.72
CA ARG A 197 6.50 11.31 14.60
C ARG A 197 5.71 11.34 13.30
N TYR A 198 5.63 10.18 12.65
CA TYR A 198 4.74 9.97 11.50
C TYR A 198 3.27 9.86 11.92
N ALA A 199 2.38 9.99 10.94
CA ALA A 199 0.97 9.70 11.12
C ALA A 199 0.76 8.24 11.53
N VAL A 200 -0.08 8.01 12.54
CA VAL A 200 -0.43 6.66 13.03
C VAL A 200 -1.73 6.23 12.38
N LEU A 201 -1.68 5.15 11.61
CA LEU A 201 -2.84 4.60 10.90
C LEU A 201 -3.66 3.65 11.77
N LEU A 202 -4.92 3.42 11.38
CA LEU A 202 -5.86 2.47 12.01
C LEU A 202 -6.40 1.50 10.96
N PRO A 203 -6.37 0.18 11.17
CA PRO A 203 -6.72 -0.78 10.14
C PRO A 203 -8.23 -0.83 9.91
N VAL A 204 -8.63 -1.23 8.70
CA VAL A 204 -10.01 -1.72 8.49
C VAL A 204 -10.12 -3.15 9.02
N GLU A 205 -11.25 -3.48 9.62
CA GLU A 205 -11.51 -4.85 10.05
C GLU A 205 -12.04 -5.68 8.88
N VAL A 206 -11.47 -6.86 8.67
CA VAL A 206 -11.91 -7.83 7.67
C VAL A 206 -12.46 -9.06 8.39
N GLU A 207 -13.78 -9.22 8.29
CA GLU A 207 -14.55 -10.34 8.85
C GLU A 207 -15.41 -10.96 7.74
N PHE A 208 -15.41 -12.28 7.60
CA PHE A 208 -16.28 -13.02 6.67
C PHE A 208 -16.46 -14.49 7.06
#